data_AF-A0A8H5YUT3-F1
#
_entry.id   AF-A0A8H5YUT3-F1
#
_cell.length_a   1.000
_cell.length_b   1.000
_cell.length_c   1.000
_cell.angle_alpha   90.00
_cell.angle_beta   90.00
_cell.angle_gamma   90.00
#
_symmetry.space_group_name_H-M   'P 1'
#
loop_
_entity.id
_entity.type
_entity.pdbx_description
1 polymer ?
#
loop_
_entity_poly.entity_id
_entity_poly.type
_entity_poly.pdbx_seq_one_letter_code
_entity_poly.pdbx_strand_id
1 'polypeptide(L)'
;MEYRVQKQTTPRLKPRLIIHGGAGNIQHDTYPPEQFRAYRKALIDIVTRADQYMRSHEIVSEKSSKKLPSALDTATYAVRLLENNPLFNSGHGAVFTRDGVIELEASVMVSRGYKKRGVGVMGLRHVKNPILLARAMLEHGEDDLEANPRGVKSGDLDVPSAQGHTQLYGKAAEQLAQQYGLELVDPSYFFTQRRWDEHIRALERENKGQGQATWSATEYLPQGTCGAVALDQDGVICAATSTGGLTNKLTGRIGDTPAIGSGFWAEEWTEDGDPTGSSTWDRLKNAMTQPAPSLVLSDVLRGTLADCFPTPATYTPLELSGKRVSTTRSIGGSGTGNGDSFLRTNALRTLAAMARWKPESGSKAVTHVAGPGGELERSAGDRWRRTGEGEGGIIGIESVVVRDSHGQIIETRSEVLMDFNCGGMFRAWIDDEGEPQMSIFSNEPSSDL
;
A
#
# COMPACT_ATOMS: atom_id res chain seq x y z
N MET A 1 39.66 -13.54 36.06
CA MET A 1 38.35 -13.05 35.58
C MET A 1 38.45 -12.95 34.07
N GLU A 2 37.84 -13.89 33.34
CA GLU A 2 37.73 -13.79 31.88
C GLU A 2 36.63 -12.77 31.55
N TYR A 3 37.04 -11.60 31.04
CA TYR A 3 36.10 -10.64 30.46
C TYR A 3 35.61 -11.21 29.11
N ARG A 4 34.45 -11.86 29.10
CA ARG A 4 33.73 -12.12 27.85
C ARG A 4 33.12 -10.82 27.38
N VAL A 5 33.71 -10.23 26.33
CA VAL A 5 33.10 -9.11 25.59
C VAL A 5 31.78 -9.62 25.03
N GLN A 6 30.68 -9.20 25.63
CA GLN A 6 29.33 -9.46 25.12
C GLN A 6 29.25 -8.73 23.77
N LYS A 7 29.27 -9.48 22.66
CA LYS A 7 29.06 -8.89 21.33
C LYS A 7 27.72 -8.18 21.36
N GLN A 8 27.73 -6.85 21.26
CA GLN A 8 26.51 -6.08 21.05
C GLN A 8 25.86 -6.61 19.76
N THR A 9 24.69 -7.21 19.90
CA THR A 9 23.89 -7.66 18.75
C THR A 9 23.31 -6.42 18.09
N THR A 10 23.76 -6.12 16.88
CA THR A 10 23.15 -5.06 16.06
C THR A 10 21.66 -5.36 15.89
N PRO A 11 20.76 -4.41 16.20
CA PRO A 11 19.33 -4.57 15.95
C PRO A 11 19.07 -4.97 14.50
N ARG A 12 18.19 -5.95 14.30
CA ARG A 12 17.77 -6.40 12.97
C ARG A 12 16.34 -5.97 12.74
N LEU A 13 16.08 -5.48 11.53
CA LEU A 13 14.73 -5.15 11.11
C LEU A 13 13.93 -6.44 10.96
N LYS A 14 12.74 -6.48 11.58
CA LYS A 14 11.81 -7.60 11.43
C LYS A 14 11.05 -7.43 10.11
N PRO A 15 11.09 -8.41 9.18
CA PRO A 15 10.28 -8.37 7.96
C PRO A 15 8.79 -8.28 8.29
N ARG A 16 8.02 -7.58 7.44
CA ARG A 16 6.58 -7.34 7.63
C ARG A 16 5.82 -7.60 6.35
N LEU A 17 4.57 -8.04 6.48
CA LEU A 17 3.68 -8.30 5.37
C LEU A 17 2.25 -7.93 5.75
N ILE A 18 1.59 -7.21 4.86
CA ILE A 18 0.13 -6.97 4.89
C ILE A 18 -0.43 -7.08 3.47
N ILE A 19 -1.64 -7.64 3.36
CA ILE A 19 -2.39 -7.78 2.13
C ILE A 19 -3.80 -7.21 2.27
N HIS A 20 -4.41 -6.81 1.15
CA HIS A 20 -5.84 -6.50 1.08
C HIS A 20 -6.51 -7.19 -0.11
N GLY A 21 -7.78 -7.56 0.08
CA GLY A 21 -8.67 -8.14 -0.94
C GLY A 21 -9.74 -7.17 -1.43
N GLY A 22 -9.66 -5.89 -1.01
CA GLY A 22 -10.56 -4.84 -1.44
C GLY A 22 -11.32 -4.15 -0.31
N ALA A 23 -11.71 -2.90 -0.55
CA ALA A 23 -12.54 -2.09 0.33
C ALA A 23 -13.85 -1.68 -0.37
N GLY A 24 -14.87 -1.36 0.42
CA GLY A 24 -16.12 -0.82 -0.10
C GLY A 24 -17.26 -0.86 0.91
N ASN A 25 -18.47 -0.72 0.40
CA ASN A 25 -19.70 -0.77 1.19
C ASN A 25 -20.04 -2.20 1.61
N ILE A 26 -19.25 -2.76 2.53
CA ILE A 26 -19.45 -4.06 3.18
C ILE A 26 -20.20 -3.80 4.48
N GLN A 27 -21.40 -4.38 4.65
CA GLN A 27 -22.18 -4.22 5.87
C GLN A 27 -22.19 -5.50 6.67
N HIS A 28 -21.73 -5.43 7.92
CA HIS A 28 -21.63 -6.58 8.82
C HIS A 28 -22.97 -7.35 8.92
N ASP A 29 -24.08 -6.64 9.10
CA ASP A 29 -25.39 -7.23 9.36
C ASP A 29 -26.00 -7.95 8.15
N THR A 30 -25.56 -7.63 6.94
CA THR A 30 -26.10 -8.20 5.69
C THR A 30 -25.09 -9.10 4.98
N TYR A 31 -23.85 -9.20 5.47
CA TYR A 31 -22.82 -9.99 4.83
C TYR A 31 -23.02 -11.49 5.10
N PRO A 32 -23.19 -12.35 4.07
CA PRO A 32 -23.49 -13.77 4.29
C PRO A 32 -22.37 -14.49 5.08
N PRO A 33 -22.68 -15.24 6.16
CA PRO A 33 -21.67 -15.89 6.99
C PRO A 33 -20.75 -16.86 6.23
N GLU A 34 -21.29 -17.56 5.23
CA GLU A 34 -20.51 -18.46 4.39
C GLU A 34 -19.48 -17.69 3.53
N GLN A 35 -19.87 -16.55 2.97
CA GLN A 35 -18.95 -15.69 2.23
C GLN A 35 -17.88 -15.14 3.16
N PHE A 36 -18.24 -14.66 4.36
CA PHE A 36 -17.27 -14.22 5.36
C PHE A 36 -16.22 -15.29 5.65
N ARG A 37 -16.64 -16.53 5.92
CA ARG A 37 -15.74 -17.66 6.15
C ARG A 37 -14.83 -17.96 4.96
N ALA A 38 -15.36 -17.87 3.74
CA ALA A 38 -14.58 -18.09 2.52
C ALA A 38 -13.49 -17.03 2.34
N TYR A 39 -13.83 -15.73 2.52
CA TYR A 39 -12.85 -14.64 2.47
C TYR A 39 -11.83 -14.73 3.58
N ARG A 40 -12.26 -15.01 4.83
CA ARG A 40 -11.37 -15.24 5.97
C ARG A 40 -10.37 -16.35 5.68
N LYS A 41 -10.85 -17.52 5.25
CA LYS A 41 -9.99 -18.67 4.90
C LYS A 41 -9.00 -18.31 3.80
N ALA A 42 -9.45 -17.62 2.76
CA ALA A 42 -8.60 -17.21 1.64
C ALA A 42 -7.51 -16.22 2.06
N LEU A 43 -7.86 -15.16 2.80
CA LEU A 43 -6.88 -14.16 3.24
C LEU A 43 -5.84 -14.74 4.19
N ILE A 44 -6.27 -15.57 5.15
CA ILE A 44 -5.35 -16.26 6.06
C ILE A 44 -4.42 -17.20 5.28
N ASP A 45 -4.95 -18.04 4.38
CA ASP A 45 -4.11 -18.93 3.54
C ASP A 45 -3.08 -18.14 2.73
N ILE A 46 -3.50 -17.05 2.08
CA ILE A 46 -2.63 -16.23 1.24
C ILE A 46 -1.53 -15.56 2.07
N VAL A 47 -1.88 -14.88 3.18
CA VAL A 47 -0.88 -14.18 4.00
C VAL A 47 0.10 -15.16 4.64
N THR A 48 -0.38 -16.33 5.10
CA THR A 48 0.46 -17.38 5.67
C THR A 48 1.41 -17.95 4.62
N ARG A 49 0.94 -18.23 3.40
CA ARG A 49 1.81 -18.74 2.33
C ARG A 49 2.84 -17.70 1.88
N ALA A 50 2.46 -16.43 1.80
CA ALA A 50 3.37 -15.36 1.44
C ALA A 50 4.42 -15.09 2.53
N ASP A 51 4.05 -15.20 3.80
CA ASP A 51 4.98 -15.13 4.93
C ASP A 51 5.94 -16.34 4.96
N GLN A 52 5.43 -17.56 4.73
CA GLN A 52 6.27 -18.75 4.57
C GLN A 52 7.28 -18.58 3.42
N TYR A 53 6.83 -18.02 2.29
CA TYR A 53 7.69 -17.70 1.17
C TYR A 53 8.77 -16.68 1.58
N MET A 54 8.40 -15.57 2.21
CA MET A 54 9.32 -14.54 2.73
C MET A 54 10.40 -15.10 3.66
N ARG A 55 10.08 -16.17 4.41
CA ARG A 55 11.00 -16.85 5.35
C ARG A 55 11.75 -18.02 4.72
N SER A 56 11.37 -18.46 3.51
CA SER A 56 12.03 -19.55 2.82
C SER A 56 13.38 -19.10 2.26
N HIS A 57 14.40 -19.95 2.36
CA HIS A 57 15.68 -19.68 1.70
C HIS A 57 15.57 -20.11 0.24
N GLU A 58 15.69 -19.16 -0.68
CA GLU A 58 15.78 -19.48 -2.10
C GLU A 58 17.16 -20.12 -2.37
N ILE A 59 17.18 -21.30 -3.00
CA ILE A 59 18.43 -21.96 -3.41
C ILE A 59 18.88 -21.29 -4.72
N VAL A 60 19.61 -20.18 -4.61
CA VAL A 60 20.18 -19.49 -5.78
C VAL A 60 21.50 -20.17 -6.16
N SER A 61 21.42 -21.33 -6.82
CA SER A 61 22.54 -22.14 -7.33
C SER A 61 23.54 -22.68 -6.26
N GLU A 62 24.27 -23.74 -6.59
CA GLU A 62 25.23 -24.42 -5.70
C GLU A 62 26.40 -23.53 -5.21
N LYS A 63 26.52 -22.28 -5.67
CA LYS A 63 27.65 -21.39 -5.37
C LYS A 63 27.28 -20.02 -4.76
N SER A 64 26.00 -19.73 -4.50
CA SER A 64 25.60 -18.46 -3.86
C SER A 64 25.02 -18.67 -2.46
N SER A 65 25.30 -17.73 -1.56
CA SER A 65 24.76 -17.70 -0.20
C SER A 65 23.24 -17.76 -0.19
N LYS A 66 22.63 -18.53 0.72
CA LYS A 66 21.19 -18.54 0.98
C LYS A 66 20.67 -17.12 1.21
N LYS A 67 19.96 -16.52 0.25
CA LYS A 67 19.33 -15.22 0.39
C LYS A 67 17.83 -15.42 0.67
N LEU A 68 17.26 -14.60 1.56
CA LEU A 68 15.81 -14.53 1.71
C LEU A 68 15.20 -13.77 0.52
N PRO A 69 13.94 -14.07 0.14
CA PRO A 69 13.23 -13.30 -0.87
C PRO A 69 13.18 -11.81 -0.55
N SER A 70 13.27 -10.99 -1.59
CA SER A 70 13.15 -9.54 -1.46
C SER A 70 11.72 -9.10 -1.14
N ALA A 71 11.54 -7.83 -0.79
CA ALA A 71 10.22 -7.24 -0.67
C ALA A 71 9.42 -7.33 -1.98
N LEU A 72 10.10 -7.16 -3.13
CA LEU A 72 9.50 -7.32 -4.46
C LEU A 72 8.99 -8.75 -4.67
N ASP A 73 9.81 -9.75 -4.34
CA ASP A 73 9.42 -11.15 -4.46
C ASP A 73 8.19 -11.46 -3.60
N THR A 74 8.22 -11.02 -2.35
CA THR A 74 7.16 -11.32 -1.37
C THR A 74 5.84 -10.63 -1.75
N ALA A 75 5.86 -9.34 -2.07
CA ALA A 75 4.67 -8.59 -2.42
C ALA A 75 4.04 -9.11 -3.73
N THR A 76 4.86 -9.38 -4.75
CA THR A 76 4.36 -9.91 -6.04
C THR A 76 3.85 -11.34 -5.92
N TYR A 77 4.47 -12.18 -5.09
CA TYR A 77 3.96 -13.53 -4.78
C TYR A 77 2.61 -13.46 -4.06
N ALA A 78 2.44 -12.59 -3.06
CA ALA A 78 1.17 -12.40 -2.37
C ALA A 78 0.04 -11.94 -3.32
N VAL A 79 0.31 -10.95 -4.18
CA VAL A 79 -0.67 -10.48 -5.17
C VAL A 79 -0.97 -11.54 -6.24
N ARG A 80 0.01 -12.33 -6.67
CA ARG A 80 -0.23 -13.46 -7.57
C ARG A 80 -1.20 -14.48 -6.96
N LEU A 81 -1.10 -14.73 -5.65
CA LEU A 81 -2.04 -15.62 -4.96
C LEU A 81 -3.46 -15.02 -4.90
N LEU A 82 -3.58 -13.70 -4.71
CA LEU A 82 -4.86 -12.98 -4.80
C LEU A 82 -5.45 -13.05 -6.22
N GLU A 83 -4.65 -12.79 -7.26
CA GLU A 83 -5.03 -12.85 -8.68
C GLU A 83 -5.51 -14.24 -9.12
N ASN A 84 -5.01 -15.31 -8.51
CA ASN A 84 -5.42 -16.67 -8.86
C ASN A 84 -6.70 -17.11 -8.15
N ASN A 85 -7.19 -16.33 -7.18
CA ASN A 85 -8.31 -16.70 -6.34
C ASN A 85 -9.60 -15.96 -6.78
N PRO A 86 -10.63 -16.71 -7.25
CA PRO A 86 -11.86 -16.15 -7.85
C PRO A 86 -12.73 -15.33 -6.90
N LEU A 87 -12.41 -15.30 -5.61
CA LEU A 87 -13.09 -14.44 -4.64
C LEU A 87 -12.76 -12.97 -4.86
N PHE A 88 -11.56 -12.65 -5.33
CA PHE A 88 -11.09 -11.28 -5.40
C PHE A 88 -11.23 -10.68 -6.79
N ASN A 89 -11.33 -9.35 -6.88
CA ASN A 89 -11.50 -8.64 -8.14
C ASN A 89 -10.14 -8.27 -8.76
N SER A 90 -9.40 -9.30 -9.16
CA SER A 90 -8.10 -9.19 -9.80
C SER A 90 -7.78 -10.54 -10.45
N GLY A 91 -7.23 -10.56 -11.66
CA GLY A 91 -6.98 -11.81 -12.39
C GLY A 91 -8.24 -12.68 -12.50
N HIS A 92 -8.15 -13.94 -12.07
CA HIS A 92 -9.28 -14.86 -11.99
C HIS A 92 -10.32 -14.33 -11.00
N GLY A 93 -11.52 -13.99 -11.50
CA GLY A 93 -12.55 -13.33 -10.69
C GLY A 93 -12.62 -11.81 -10.84
N ALA A 94 -11.91 -11.24 -11.82
CA ALA A 94 -12.06 -9.85 -12.21
C ALA A 94 -13.48 -9.52 -12.72
N VAL A 95 -13.88 -8.27 -12.52
CA VAL A 95 -15.17 -7.73 -12.94
C VAL A 95 -15.22 -7.40 -14.43
N PHE A 96 -16.43 -7.29 -14.98
CA PHE A 96 -16.69 -6.97 -16.38
C PHE A 96 -16.84 -5.47 -16.61
N THR A 97 -16.36 -4.99 -17.75
CA THR A 97 -16.72 -3.68 -18.31
C THR A 97 -18.17 -3.70 -18.79
N ARG A 98 -18.69 -2.53 -19.19
CA ARG A 98 -20.04 -2.44 -19.78
C ARG A 98 -20.21 -3.29 -21.05
N ASP A 99 -19.13 -3.52 -21.79
CA ASP A 99 -19.15 -4.29 -23.04
C ASP A 99 -19.04 -5.82 -22.77
N GLY A 100 -19.08 -6.24 -21.50
CA GLY A 100 -18.99 -7.65 -21.13
C GLY A 100 -17.59 -8.25 -21.31
N VAL A 101 -16.54 -7.42 -21.38
CA VAL A 101 -15.14 -7.86 -21.43
C VAL A 101 -14.44 -7.62 -20.09
N ILE A 102 -13.31 -8.28 -19.87
CA ILE A 102 -12.46 -8.09 -18.68
C ILE A 102 -11.20 -7.32 -19.08
N GLU A 103 -10.85 -6.29 -18.32
CA GLU A 103 -9.64 -5.49 -18.52
C GLU A 103 -8.90 -5.30 -17.19
N LEU A 104 -7.66 -5.79 -17.15
CA LEU A 104 -6.85 -5.87 -15.94
C LEU A 104 -5.78 -4.77 -15.91
N GLU A 105 -5.44 -4.38 -14.68
CA GLU A 105 -4.43 -3.36 -14.38
C GLU A 105 -3.61 -3.83 -13.18
N ALA A 106 -2.31 -3.57 -13.19
CA ALA A 106 -1.43 -3.87 -12.05
C ALA A 106 -0.24 -2.94 -11.97
N SER A 107 0.38 -2.89 -10.80
CA SER A 107 1.54 -2.05 -10.53
C SER A 107 2.40 -2.59 -9.42
N VAL A 108 3.66 -2.14 -9.43
CA VAL A 108 4.62 -2.44 -8.37
C VAL A 108 5.56 -1.26 -8.16
N MET A 109 5.91 -0.98 -6.91
CA MET A 109 6.94 0.00 -6.56
C MET A 109 7.79 -0.48 -5.39
N VAL A 110 9.10 -0.32 -5.53
CA VAL A 110 10.10 -0.57 -4.48
C VAL A 110 10.66 0.76 -3.97
N SER A 111 10.95 0.84 -2.66
CA SER A 111 11.46 2.07 -2.06
C SER A 111 12.86 2.45 -2.57
N ARG A 112 13.69 1.44 -2.87
CA ARG A 112 15.06 1.56 -3.39
C ARG A 112 15.51 0.30 -4.15
N GLY A 113 16.71 0.36 -4.75
CA GLY A 113 17.39 -0.80 -5.33
C GLY A 113 17.19 -1.00 -6.84
N TYR A 114 16.29 -0.24 -7.46
CA TYR A 114 16.00 -0.25 -8.89
C TYR A 114 16.02 1.18 -9.46
N LYS A 115 16.39 1.34 -10.72
CA LYS A 115 16.49 2.64 -11.41
C LYS A 115 15.13 3.34 -11.57
N LYS A 116 14.10 2.60 -12.02
CA LYS A 116 12.73 3.16 -12.23
C LYS A 116 11.92 3.23 -10.94
N ARG A 117 12.23 2.35 -9.99
CA ARG A 117 11.52 2.10 -8.71
C ARG A 117 10.04 1.70 -8.83
N GLY A 118 9.27 2.18 -9.81
CA GLY A 118 7.86 1.84 -9.98
C GLY A 118 7.49 1.58 -11.44
N VAL A 119 6.48 0.73 -11.64
CA VAL A 119 5.92 0.34 -12.94
C VAL A 119 4.40 0.13 -12.84
N GLY A 120 3.66 0.45 -13.91
CA GLY A 120 2.25 0.12 -14.07
C GLY A 120 1.94 -0.48 -15.44
N VAL A 121 1.01 -1.44 -15.49
CA VAL A 121 0.50 -2.06 -16.72
C VAL A 121 -1.02 -2.03 -16.71
N MET A 122 -1.61 -1.79 -17.87
CA MET A 122 -3.05 -1.46 -17.97
C MET A 122 -3.66 -2.01 -19.26
N GLY A 123 -4.97 -2.23 -19.25
CA GLY A 123 -5.72 -2.68 -20.44
C GLY A 123 -5.38 -4.10 -20.88
N LEU A 124 -4.92 -4.95 -19.95
CA LEU A 124 -4.56 -6.35 -20.24
C LEU A 124 -5.82 -7.22 -20.29
N ARG A 125 -5.85 -8.20 -21.18
CA ARG A 125 -6.98 -9.11 -21.39
C ARG A 125 -6.58 -10.60 -21.43
N HIS A 126 -5.29 -10.88 -21.58
CA HIS A 126 -4.77 -12.24 -21.75
C HIS A 126 -3.66 -12.59 -20.76
N VAL A 127 -3.04 -11.60 -20.10
CA VAL A 127 -1.97 -11.88 -19.12
C VAL A 127 -2.57 -12.47 -17.85
N LYS A 128 -2.28 -13.75 -17.57
CA LYS A 128 -2.89 -14.48 -16.43
C LYS A 128 -2.68 -13.79 -15.09
N ASN A 129 -1.46 -13.31 -14.85
CA ASN A 129 -1.05 -12.63 -13.63
C ASN A 129 -0.45 -11.25 -13.97
N PRO A 130 -1.28 -10.20 -14.08
CA PRO A 130 -0.84 -8.84 -14.36
C PRO A 130 0.32 -8.35 -13.48
N ILE A 131 0.35 -8.71 -12.20
CA ILE A 131 1.42 -8.29 -11.30
C ILE A 131 2.80 -8.83 -11.71
N LEU A 132 2.86 -10.02 -12.31
CA LEU A 132 4.11 -10.59 -12.80
C LEU A 132 4.65 -9.84 -14.02
N LEU A 133 3.77 -9.28 -14.85
CA LEU A 133 4.18 -8.39 -15.93
C LEU A 133 4.74 -7.07 -15.39
N ALA A 134 4.08 -6.46 -14.41
CA ALA A 134 4.59 -5.24 -13.76
C ALA A 134 5.98 -5.49 -13.14
N ARG A 135 6.15 -6.63 -12.46
CA ARG A 135 7.44 -7.09 -11.91
C ARG A 135 8.50 -7.27 -13.00
N ALA A 136 8.21 -8.06 -14.04
CA ALA A 136 9.16 -8.33 -15.12
C ALA A 136 9.61 -7.02 -15.79
N MET A 137 8.67 -6.10 -16.03
CA MET A 137 8.98 -4.79 -16.61
C MET A 137 9.81 -3.89 -15.68
N LEU A 138 9.72 -4.04 -14.35
CA LEU A 138 10.62 -3.39 -13.40
C LEU A 138 12.03 -4.00 -13.48
N GLU A 139 12.14 -5.33 -13.44
CA GLU A 139 13.41 -6.07 -13.48
C GLU A 139 14.18 -5.85 -14.80
N HIS A 140 13.54 -6.01 -15.95
CA HIS A 140 14.13 -5.73 -17.27
C HIS A 140 14.54 -4.26 -17.44
N GLY A 141 13.92 -3.35 -16.68
CA GLY A 141 14.26 -1.93 -16.70
C GLY A 141 15.67 -1.61 -16.22
N GLU A 142 16.31 -2.50 -15.46
CA GLU A 142 17.69 -2.30 -15.02
C GLU A 142 18.65 -2.35 -16.22
N ASP A 143 18.46 -3.32 -17.12
CA ASP A 143 19.23 -3.45 -18.36
C ASP A 143 18.86 -2.38 -19.39
N ASP A 144 17.57 -2.03 -19.50
CA ASP A 144 17.08 -1.04 -20.47
C ASP A 144 17.69 0.36 -20.27
N LEU A 145 17.99 0.71 -19.02
CA LEU A 145 18.51 2.01 -18.64
C LEU A 145 20.05 2.01 -18.51
N GLU A 146 20.73 0.96 -19.00
CA GLU A 146 22.18 0.97 -19.16
C GLU A 146 22.58 1.77 -20.41
N ALA A 147 23.74 2.46 -20.35
CA ALA A 147 24.21 3.35 -21.42
C ALA A 147 24.54 2.62 -22.75
N ASN A 148 24.59 1.28 -22.74
CA ASN A 148 24.89 0.46 -23.91
C ASN A 148 24.13 -0.88 -23.82
N PRO A 149 22.81 -0.90 -24.10
CA PRO A 149 21.98 -2.08 -23.92
C PRO A 149 22.47 -3.21 -24.83
N ARG A 150 22.89 -4.34 -24.24
CA ARG A 150 23.43 -5.48 -24.99
C ARG A 150 22.29 -6.30 -25.58
N GLY A 151 22.38 -6.67 -26.86
CA GLY A 151 21.73 -7.90 -27.36
C GLY A 151 20.30 -7.79 -27.89
N VAL A 152 19.84 -6.59 -28.20
CA VAL A 152 18.49 -6.36 -28.72
C VAL A 152 18.45 -6.63 -30.23
N LYS A 153 17.97 -7.80 -30.63
CA LYS A 153 17.60 -8.10 -32.03
C LYS A 153 16.09 -8.12 -32.13
N SER A 154 15.52 -7.16 -32.87
CA SER A 154 14.06 -7.00 -32.97
C SER A 154 13.44 -7.94 -34.02
N GLY A 155 12.22 -8.38 -33.72
CA GLY A 155 11.31 -9.08 -34.62
C GLY A 155 9.87 -8.69 -34.24
N ASP A 156 9.13 -8.23 -35.24
CA ASP A 156 7.71 -7.81 -35.28
C ASP A 156 7.22 -6.69 -34.33
N LEU A 157 8.05 -6.26 -33.37
CA LEU A 157 8.08 -4.90 -32.82
C LEU A 157 9.55 -4.48 -32.72
N ASP A 158 9.89 -3.27 -33.12
CA ASP A 158 11.26 -2.71 -33.09
C ASP A 158 11.70 -2.35 -31.65
N VAL A 159 11.29 -3.16 -30.67
CA VAL A 159 11.44 -2.91 -29.23
C VAL A 159 11.61 -4.26 -28.50
N PRO A 160 12.82 -4.59 -27.99
CA PRO A 160 13.15 -5.87 -27.32
C PRO A 160 12.59 -6.02 -25.89
N SER A 161 12.07 -4.93 -25.35
CA SER A 161 11.82 -4.72 -23.93
C SER A 161 10.95 -3.47 -23.77
N ALA A 162 10.66 -3.11 -22.52
CA ALA A 162 9.94 -1.88 -22.19
C ALA A 162 10.79 -0.61 -22.36
N GLN A 163 12.07 -0.70 -22.77
CA GLN A 163 12.98 0.44 -23.00
C GLN A 163 13.01 1.46 -21.85
N GLY A 164 12.95 0.96 -20.61
CA GLY A 164 12.99 1.84 -19.45
C GLY A 164 11.71 2.65 -19.24
N HIS A 165 10.64 2.40 -20.01
CA HIS A 165 9.33 2.96 -19.73
C HIS A 165 8.78 2.43 -18.41
N THR A 166 7.92 3.25 -17.81
CA THR A 166 7.33 3.00 -16.49
C THR A 166 5.87 2.57 -16.59
N GLN A 167 5.16 2.93 -17.67
CA GLN A 167 3.77 2.53 -17.87
C GLN A 167 3.54 2.04 -19.29
N LEU A 168 2.82 0.93 -19.46
CA LEU A 168 2.46 0.37 -20.77
C LEU A 168 1.00 -0.10 -20.79
N TYR A 169 0.38 -0.01 -21.97
CA TYR A 169 -1.04 -0.27 -22.17
C TYR A 169 -1.30 -1.30 -23.26
N GLY A 170 -2.29 -2.17 -23.01
CA GLY A 170 -2.94 -3.02 -23.99
C GLY A 170 -1.98 -3.94 -24.74
N LYS A 171 -2.16 -4.03 -26.06
CA LYS A 171 -1.44 -4.97 -26.93
C LYS A 171 0.08 -4.93 -26.76
N ALA A 172 0.67 -3.75 -26.61
CA ALA A 172 2.12 -3.61 -26.43
C ALA A 172 2.60 -4.27 -25.13
N ALA A 173 1.85 -4.10 -24.04
CA ALA A 173 2.15 -4.75 -22.76
C ALA A 173 1.99 -6.28 -22.84
N GLU A 174 0.98 -6.78 -23.54
CA GLU A 174 0.78 -8.23 -23.72
C GLU A 174 1.85 -8.87 -24.62
N GLN A 175 2.32 -8.15 -25.64
CA GLN A 175 3.45 -8.61 -26.46
C GLN A 175 4.72 -8.73 -25.63
N LEU A 176 4.99 -7.77 -24.73
CA LEU A 176 6.10 -7.90 -23.78
C LEU A 176 5.87 -9.06 -22.81
N ALA A 177 4.65 -9.30 -22.33
CA ALA A 177 4.36 -10.44 -21.49
C ALA A 177 4.72 -11.76 -22.18
N GLN A 178 4.39 -11.91 -23.47
CA GLN A 178 4.80 -13.06 -24.28
C GLN A 178 6.32 -13.16 -24.41
N GLN A 179 7.01 -12.05 -24.69
CA GLN A 179 8.47 -12.01 -24.83
C GLN A 179 9.19 -12.35 -23.52
N TYR A 180 8.66 -11.91 -22.39
CA TYR A 180 9.16 -12.23 -21.05
C TYR A 180 8.77 -13.65 -20.58
N GLY A 181 8.13 -14.45 -21.44
CA GLY A 181 7.77 -15.84 -21.13
C GLY A 181 6.64 -15.99 -20.10
N LEU A 182 5.81 -14.97 -19.94
CA LEU A 182 4.66 -15.02 -19.04
C LEU A 182 3.49 -15.78 -19.68
N GLU A 183 2.69 -16.44 -18.85
CA GLU A 183 1.53 -17.20 -19.29
C GLU A 183 0.43 -16.26 -19.78
N LEU A 184 0.11 -16.37 -21.08
CA LEU A 184 -1.10 -15.81 -21.66
C LEU A 184 -2.21 -16.86 -21.65
N VAL A 185 -3.41 -16.47 -21.26
CA VAL A 185 -4.60 -17.32 -21.15
C VAL A 185 -5.73 -16.78 -22.02
N ASP A 186 -6.66 -17.66 -22.38
CA ASP A 186 -7.92 -17.26 -22.98
C ASP A 186 -8.73 -16.41 -21.96
N PRO A 187 -9.46 -15.36 -22.40
CA PRO A 187 -10.23 -14.52 -21.49
C PRO A 187 -11.25 -15.28 -20.61
N SER A 188 -11.69 -16.48 -21.04
CA SER A 188 -12.55 -17.35 -20.23
C SER A 188 -11.92 -17.79 -18.90
N TYR A 189 -10.59 -17.75 -18.76
CA TYR A 189 -9.91 -18.01 -17.48
C TYR A 189 -10.32 -17.00 -16.41
N PHE A 190 -10.53 -15.73 -16.78
CA PHE A 190 -10.88 -14.68 -15.82
C PHE A 190 -12.35 -14.70 -15.42
N PHE A 191 -13.19 -15.34 -16.24
CA PHE A 191 -14.63 -15.41 -16.05
C PHE A 191 -15.00 -16.17 -14.78
N THR A 192 -15.98 -15.64 -14.06
CA THR A 192 -16.74 -16.41 -13.07
C THR A 192 -18.22 -16.08 -13.20
N GLN A 193 -19.08 -17.09 -13.02
CA GLN A 193 -20.53 -16.88 -13.11
C GLN A 193 -21.03 -15.79 -12.15
N ARG A 194 -20.48 -15.77 -10.93
CA ARG A 194 -20.81 -14.77 -9.91
C ARG A 194 -20.58 -13.33 -10.40
N ARG A 195 -19.43 -13.06 -11.02
CA ARG A 195 -19.10 -11.72 -11.55
C ARG A 195 -19.97 -11.34 -12.74
N TRP A 196 -20.33 -12.32 -13.56
CA TRP A 196 -21.24 -12.11 -14.69
C TRP A 196 -22.65 -11.75 -14.20
N ASP A 197 -23.15 -12.45 -13.18
CA ASP A 197 -24.45 -12.15 -12.60
C ASP A 197 -24.46 -10.76 -11.94
N GLU A 198 -23.37 -10.36 -11.27
CA GLU A 198 -23.18 -9.00 -10.75
C GLU A 198 -23.23 -7.93 -11.87
N HIS A 199 -22.54 -8.19 -12.99
CA HIS A 199 -22.54 -7.33 -14.18
C HIS A 199 -23.94 -7.11 -14.74
N ILE A 200 -24.68 -8.20 -14.99
CA ILE A 200 -26.04 -8.16 -15.56
C ILE A 200 -27.03 -7.51 -14.60
N ARG A 201 -27.04 -7.91 -13.32
CA ARG A 201 -27.95 -7.31 -12.31
C ARG A 201 -27.74 -5.81 -12.20
N ALA A 202 -26.50 -5.34 -12.24
CA ALA A 202 -26.20 -3.92 -12.14
C ALA A 202 -26.63 -3.12 -13.39
N LEU A 203 -26.50 -3.69 -14.60
CA LEU A 203 -27.05 -3.07 -15.82
C LEU A 203 -28.57 -3.03 -15.83
N GLU A 204 -29.24 -4.10 -15.37
CA GLU A 204 -30.70 -4.13 -15.25
C GLU A 204 -31.22 -3.08 -14.26
N ARG A 205 -30.53 -2.90 -13.13
CA ARG A 205 -30.84 -1.86 -12.14
C ARG A 205 -30.73 -0.46 -12.75
N GLU A 206 -29.65 -0.20 -13.49
CA GLU A 206 -29.44 1.08 -14.18
C GLU A 206 -30.52 1.34 -15.23
N ASN A 207 -30.88 0.34 -16.03
CA ASN A 207 -31.95 0.43 -17.03
C ASN A 207 -33.33 0.73 -16.40
N LYS A 208 -33.55 0.28 -15.16
CA LYS A 208 -34.77 0.60 -14.38
C LYS A 208 -34.71 1.97 -13.68
N GLY A 209 -33.63 2.74 -13.85
CA GLY A 209 -33.43 4.04 -13.20
C GLY A 209 -33.18 3.95 -11.69
N GLN A 210 -32.73 2.80 -11.19
CA GLN A 210 -32.59 2.52 -9.75
C GLN A 210 -31.16 2.73 -9.22
N GLY A 211 -30.32 3.44 -9.96
CA GLY A 211 -28.92 3.74 -9.60
C GLY A 211 -27.94 3.41 -10.72
N GLN A 212 -26.66 3.73 -10.52
CA GLN A 212 -25.62 3.46 -11.53
C GLN A 212 -25.25 1.97 -11.57
N ALA A 213 -24.73 1.53 -12.71
CA ALA A 213 -24.24 0.16 -12.87
C ALA A 213 -22.89 -0.10 -12.16
N THR A 214 -22.16 0.97 -11.80
CA THR A 214 -20.82 0.92 -11.19
C THR A 214 -20.80 1.00 -9.67
N TRP A 215 -21.90 1.44 -9.04
CA TRP A 215 -21.99 1.61 -7.59
C TRP A 215 -23.40 1.32 -7.08
N SER A 216 -23.50 0.83 -5.83
CA SER A 216 -24.76 0.61 -5.13
C SER A 216 -24.62 0.87 -3.63
N ALA A 217 -25.60 1.59 -3.07
CA ALA A 217 -25.70 1.83 -1.63
C ALA A 217 -26.17 0.59 -0.85
N THR A 218 -26.88 -0.33 -1.51
CA THR A 218 -27.56 -1.46 -0.88
C THR A 218 -26.90 -2.79 -1.18
N GLU A 219 -26.09 -2.86 -2.24
CA GLU A 219 -25.41 -4.07 -2.67
C GLU A 219 -23.90 -3.84 -2.61
N TYR A 220 -23.19 -4.82 -2.08
CA TYR A 220 -21.74 -4.85 -2.24
C TYR A 220 -21.42 -5.13 -3.71
N LEU A 221 -20.93 -4.10 -4.42
CA LEU A 221 -20.27 -4.27 -5.70
C LEU A 221 -18.76 -4.24 -5.45
N PRO A 222 -18.00 -5.19 -6.02
CA PRO A 222 -16.56 -5.21 -5.88
C PRO A 222 -15.97 -3.97 -6.57
N GLN A 223 -15.65 -2.99 -5.74
CA GLN A 223 -14.72 -1.91 -6.07
C GLN A 223 -13.30 -2.29 -5.63
N GLY A 224 -13.16 -3.50 -5.09
CA GLY A 224 -12.00 -3.97 -4.38
C GLY A 224 -10.84 -4.30 -5.30
N THR A 225 -9.84 -3.45 -5.31
CA THR A 225 -8.50 -3.77 -5.78
C THR A 225 -7.83 -4.73 -4.79
N CYS A 226 -6.92 -5.56 -5.25
CA CYS A 226 -6.07 -6.41 -4.41
C CYS A 226 -4.68 -5.82 -4.31
N GLY A 227 -4.00 -6.06 -3.20
CA GLY A 227 -2.64 -5.58 -3.06
C GLY A 227 -1.92 -6.15 -1.86
N ALA A 228 -0.61 -5.95 -1.86
CA ALA A 228 0.30 -6.36 -0.80
C ALA A 228 1.37 -5.30 -0.59
N VAL A 229 1.78 -5.15 0.66
CA VAL A 229 2.95 -4.37 1.04
C VAL A 229 3.86 -5.27 1.87
N ALA A 230 5.12 -5.37 1.46
CA ALA A 230 6.12 -6.18 2.12
C ALA A 230 7.34 -5.33 2.50
N LEU A 231 7.93 -5.63 3.66
CA LEU A 231 9.20 -5.11 4.14
C LEU A 231 10.15 -6.29 4.30
N ASP A 232 11.29 -6.26 3.62
CA ASP A 232 12.31 -7.32 3.74
C ASP A 232 13.34 -7.02 4.84
N GLN A 233 14.22 -8.00 5.06
CA GLN A 233 15.31 -7.92 6.04
C GLN A 233 16.33 -6.81 5.74
N ASP A 234 16.38 -6.34 4.49
CA ASP A 234 17.29 -5.29 4.05
C ASP A 234 16.65 -3.89 4.25
N GLY A 235 15.40 -3.82 4.69
CA GLY A 235 14.67 -2.57 4.89
C GLY A 235 14.07 -1.97 3.62
N VAL A 236 14.01 -2.74 2.54
CA VAL A 236 13.31 -2.34 1.32
C VAL A 236 11.82 -2.59 1.51
N ILE A 237 11.01 -1.62 1.13
CA ILE A 237 9.55 -1.78 1.06
C ILE A 237 9.14 -1.96 -0.39
N CYS A 238 8.24 -2.89 -0.65
CA CYS A 238 7.57 -3.03 -1.93
C CYS A 238 6.06 -2.93 -1.74
N ALA A 239 5.41 -2.09 -2.54
CA ALA A 239 3.96 -2.06 -2.72
C ALA A 239 3.62 -2.72 -4.07
N ALA A 240 2.63 -3.59 -4.08
CA ALA A 240 2.13 -4.29 -5.27
C ALA A 240 0.60 -4.24 -5.28
N THR A 241 0.01 -3.89 -6.40
CA THR A 241 -1.44 -3.64 -6.51
C THR A 241 -1.97 -4.17 -7.83
N SER A 242 -3.15 -4.82 -7.85
CA SER A 242 -3.74 -5.42 -9.05
C SER A 242 -5.27 -5.40 -8.99
N THR A 243 -5.94 -5.18 -10.12
CA THR A 243 -7.40 -5.00 -10.18
C THR A 243 -8.01 -5.40 -11.52
N GLY A 244 -9.29 -5.78 -11.51
CA GLY A 244 -10.17 -5.77 -12.70
C GLY A 244 -10.83 -4.41 -12.96
N GLY A 245 -10.67 -3.45 -12.04
CA GLY A 245 -11.35 -2.16 -12.06
C GLY A 245 -12.74 -2.23 -11.42
N LEU A 246 -13.69 -1.47 -11.94
CA LEU A 246 -15.06 -1.39 -11.43
C LEU A 246 -16.00 -2.23 -12.29
N THR A 247 -16.97 -2.91 -11.67
CA THR A 247 -18.08 -3.53 -12.39
C THR A 247 -18.76 -2.50 -13.27
N ASN A 248 -19.00 -2.83 -14.53
CA ASN A 248 -19.59 -1.92 -15.52
C ASN A 248 -18.82 -0.62 -15.74
N LYS A 249 -17.49 -0.61 -15.53
CA LYS A 249 -16.64 0.47 -16.03
C LYS A 249 -16.77 0.58 -17.55
N LEU A 250 -16.60 1.80 -18.09
CA LEU A 250 -16.39 1.95 -19.53
C LEU A 250 -15.15 1.17 -19.94
N THR A 251 -15.22 0.44 -21.05
CA THR A 251 -14.05 -0.22 -21.63
C THR A 251 -12.99 0.84 -21.94
N GLY A 252 -11.75 0.60 -21.49
CA GLY A 252 -10.65 1.55 -21.54
C GLY A 252 -10.54 2.48 -20.32
N ARG A 253 -11.45 2.42 -19.34
CA ARG A 253 -11.29 3.15 -18.07
C ARG A 253 -10.11 2.57 -17.30
N ILE A 254 -9.17 3.45 -16.93
CA ILE A 254 -8.01 3.15 -16.11
C ILE A 254 -8.23 3.74 -14.71
N GLY A 255 -7.98 2.96 -13.67
CA GLY A 255 -8.12 3.38 -12.28
C GLY A 255 -6.83 3.94 -11.66
N ASP A 256 -6.84 3.98 -10.33
CA ASP A 256 -5.71 4.38 -9.49
C ASP A 256 -4.61 3.33 -9.44
N THR A 257 -4.97 2.05 -9.61
CA THR A 257 -4.07 0.90 -9.44
C THR A 257 -2.77 1.01 -10.26
N PRO A 258 -2.80 1.29 -11.58
CA PRO A 258 -1.57 1.45 -12.35
C PRO A 258 -1.01 2.88 -12.32
N ALA A 259 -1.68 3.82 -11.65
CA ALA A 259 -1.29 5.22 -11.60
C ALA A 259 -0.36 5.52 -10.41
N ILE A 260 0.88 5.88 -10.74
CA ILE A 260 1.93 6.19 -9.76
C ILE A 260 1.49 7.28 -8.78
N GLY A 261 1.61 7.01 -7.49
CA GLY A 261 1.27 7.93 -6.40
C GLY A 261 -0.20 7.91 -6.03
N SER A 262 -1.07 7.31 -6.85
CA SER A 262 -2.49 7.20 -6.57
C SER A 262 -2.79 5.89 -5.84
N GLY A 263 -2.82 4.75 -6.54
CA GLY A 263 -3.18 3.46 -5.95
C GLY A 263 -2.02 2.72 -5.26
N PHE A 264 -0.78 3.12 -5.53
CA PHE A 264 0.42 2.51 -4.96
C PHE A 264 1.55 3.52 -4.82
N TRP A 265 2.40 3.31 -3.81
CA TRP A 265 3.63 4.07 -3.62
C TRP A 265 4.60 3.34 -2.71
N ALA A 266 5.90 3.51 -2.93
CA ALA A 266 6.95 3.15 -1.98
C ALA A 266 8.12 4.13 -2.12
N GLU A 267 8.58 4.71 -1.01
CA GLU A 267 9.75 5.58 -1.02
C GLU A 267 10.60 5.41 0.25
N GLU A 268 11.88 5.78 0.15
CA GLU A 268 12.83 5.85 1.25
C GLU A 268 13.49 7.24 1.25
N TRP A 269 13.73 7.77 2.43
CA TRP A 269 14.48 9.01 2.64
C TRP A 269 15.30 8.92 3.92
N THR A 270 16.27 9.83 4.06
CA THR A 270 17.12 9.94 5.25
C THR A 270 16.96 11.34 5.85
N GLU A 271 16.92 11.40 7.18
CA GLU A 271 16.75 12.61 7.97
C GLU A 271 17.81 12.67 9.08
N ASP A 272 18.15 13.89 9.50
CA ASP A 272 18.98 14.12 10.68
C ASP A 272 18.16 13.94 11.96
N GLY A 273 18.73 13.33 12.99
CA GLY A 273 18.03 13.05 14.25
C GLY A 273 17.10 11.84 14.15
N ASP A 274 16.22 11.68 15.15
CA ASP A 274 15.14 10.70 15.14
C ASP A 274 13.79 11.40 15.42
N PRO A 275 13.11 11.94 14.39
CA PRO A 275 11.86 12.68 14.57
C PRO A 275 10.72 11.79 15.07
N THR A 276 10.86 10.46 14.93
CA THR A 276 9.88 9.45 15.35
C THR A 276 10.29 8.74 16.64
N GLY A 277 11.35 9.19 17.32
CA GLY A 277 11.83 8.61 18.57
C GLY A 277 10.92 8.95 19.75
N SER A 278 10.87 8.06 20.74
CA SER A 278 10.04 8.17 21.96
C SER A 278 10.15 9.54 22.67
N SER A 279 11.31 10.19 22.63
CA SER A 279 11.51 11.52 23.24
C SER A 279 10.70 12.66 22.58
N THR A 280 10.28 12.50 21.32
CA THR A 280 9.43 13.46 20.59
C THR A 280 7.95 13.10 20.77
N TRP A 281 7.63 11.80 20.82
CA TRP A 281 6.28 11.27 21.08
C TRP A 281 5.78 11.54 22.52
N ASP A 282 6.65 11.43 23.52
CA ASP A 282 6.31 11.75 24.91
C ASP A 282 6.17 13.26 25.14
N ARG A 283 6.93 14.11 24.43
CA ARG A 283 6.76 15.57 24.51
C ARG A 283 5.40 16.02 23.95
N LEU A 284 4.93 15.39 22.87
CA LEU A 284 3.62 15.66 22.29
C LEU A 284 2.47 15.11 23.13
N LYS A 285 2.61 13.90 23.70
CA LYS A 285 1.64 13.38 24.69
C LYS A 285 1.60 14.23 25.94
N ASN A 286 2.75 14.62 26.51
CA ASN A 286 2.82 15.43 27.72
C ASN A 286 2.36 16.89 27.52
N ALA A 287 2.45 17.43 26.30
CA ALA A 287 1.87 18.73 25.96
C ALA A 287 0.33 18.68 25.86
N MET A 288 -0.25 17.50 25.59
CA MET A 288 -1.71 17.29 25.51
C MET A 288 -2.35 16.81 26.82
N THR A 289 -1.57 16.36 27.81
CA THR A 289 -2.05 15.88 29.11
C THR A 289 -1.89 16.90 30.26
N GLN A 290 -1.41 18.11 29.98
CA GLN A 290 -1.43 19.19 30.97
C GLN A 290 -2.82 19.85 30.98
N PRO A 291 -3.55 19.90 32.11
CA PRO A 291 -4.74 20.73 32.20
C PRO A 291 -4.33 22.19 32.00
N ALA A 292 -5.07 22.91 31.15
CA ALA A 292 -4.89 24.34 30.96
C ALA A 292 -4.85 25.04 32.33
N PRO A 293 -3.92 25.98 32.57
CA PRO A 293 -3.99 26.79 33.77
C PRO A 293 -5.31 27.55 33.73
N SER A 294 -6.10 27.37 34.78
CA SER A 294 -7.30 28.14 35.03
C SER A 294 -6.98 29.62 34.93
N LEU A 295 -7.65 30.29 33.99
CA LEU A 295 -7.83 31.73 34.00
C LEU A 295 -8.43 32.13 35.36
N VAL A 296 -7.65 32.82 36.20
CA VAL A 296 -8.20 33.78 37.15
C VAL A 296 -7.89 35.16 36.57
N LEU A 297 -8.89 35.73 35.93
CA LEU A 297 -8.90 37.12 35.54
C LEU A 297 -9.01 38.00 36.79
N SER A 298 -8.11 38.97 36.93
CA SER A 298 -8.52 40.32 37.32
C SER A 298 -8.17 41.26 36.17
N ASP A 299 -9.24 41.80 35.57
CA ASP A 299 -9.29 42.35 34.20
C ASP A 299 -8.94 43.85 34.09
N VAL A 300 -8.17 44.43 35.02
CA VAL A 300 -7.99 45.91 35.05
C VAL A 300 -6.54 46.40 35.19
N LEU A 301 -5.55 45.50 35.31
CA LEU A 301 -4.12 45.90 35.35
C LEU A 301 -3.28 45.26 34.24
N ARG A 302 -3.89 45.21 33.05
CA ARG A 302 -3.16 45.34 31.78
C ARG A 302 -2.75 46.79 31.57
N GLY A 303 -1.55 46.97 31.02
CA GLY A 303 -1.10 48.21 30.41
C GLY A 303 -0.60 49.19 31.47
N THR A 304 0.70 49.27 31.74
CA THR A 304 1.51 50.21 30.95
C THR A 304 3.02 50.07 31.21
N LEU A 305 3.50 49.03 31.91
CA LEU A 305 4.89 49.01 32.42
C LEU A 305 5.72 47.74 32.15
N ALA A 306 5.22 46.74 31.41
CA ALA A 306 5.98 45.52 31.15
C ALA A 306 6.74 45.49 29.79
N ASP A 307 6.51 46.46 28.90
CA ASP A 307 7.10 46.48 27.55
C ASP A 307 8.48 47.18 27.47
N CYS A 308 9.11 47.53 28.60
CA CYS A 308 10.34 48.35 28.58
C CYS A 308 11.53 47.81 29.37
N PHE A 309 11.54 46.55 29.81
CA PHE A 309 12.74 45.96 30.44
C PHE A 309 13.19 44.67 29.74
N PRO A 310 14.38 44.64 29.12
CA PRO A 310 14.99 43.41 28.64
C PRO A 310 15.46 42.62 29.86
N THR A 311 14.86 41.46 30.14
CA THR A 311 15.39 40.53 31.13
C THR A 311 16.70 39.93 30.62
N PRO A 312 17.85 40.16 31.28
CA PRO A 312 19.06 39.44 31.00
C PRO A 312 19.04 38.09 31.75
N ALA A 313 19.53 37.06 31.08
CA ALA A 313 19.80 35.72 31.62
C ALA A 313 18.60 34.78 31.83
N THR A 314 18.36 33.95 30.82
CA THR A 314 18.43 32.47 30.97
C THR A 314 18.56 31.85 29.57
N TYR A 315 19.65 32.18 28.87
CA TYR A 315 20.12 31.29 27.82
C TYR A 315 20.87 30.16 28.51
N THR A 316 20.14 29.12 28.91
CA THR A 316 20.76 27.82 29.14
C THR A 316 21.17 27.34 27.75
N PRO A 317 22.47 27.17 27.45
CA PRO A 317 22.84 26.50 26.21
C PRO A 317 22.17 25.13 26.26
N LEU A 318 21.31 24.83 25.28
CA LEU A 318 21.00 23.43 25.00
C LEU A 318 22.36 22.75 24.81
N GLU A 319 22.74 21.86 25.72
CA GLU A 319 23.79 20.91 25.43
C GLU A 319 23.34 20.13 24.20
N LEU A 320 23.84 20.52 23.03
CA LEU A 320 23.84 19.69 21.83
C LEU A 320 24.91 18.59 22.02
N SER A 321 24.79 17.82 23.11
CA SER A 321 25.54 16.58 23.34
C SER A 321 24.68 15.35 23.04
N GLY A 322 23.53 15.53 22.37
CA GLY A 322 22.81 14.43 21.75
C GLY A 322 23.70 13.84 20.65
N LYS A 323 24.05 12.55 20.78
CA LYS A 323 24.76 11.81 19.73
C LYS A 323 24.10 12.12 18.38
N ARG A 324 24.90 12.61 17.42
CA ARG A 324 24.40 12.92 16.08
C ARG A 324 23.98 11.61 15.42
N VAL A 325 22.68 11.35 15.45
CA VAL A 325 22.07 10.17 14.82
C VAL A 325 21.49 10.56 13.47
N SER A 326 21.44 9.60 12.55
CA SER A 326 20.78 9.72 11.26
C SER A 326 19.73 8.63 11.15
N THR A 327 18.55 8.98 10.64
CA THR A 327 17.44 8.05 10.53
C THR A 327 17.06 7.85 9.08
N THR A 328 17.06 6.60 8.62
CA THR A 328 16.44 6.22 7.35
C THR A 328 14.99 5.83 7.61
N ARG A 329 14.06 6.48 6.93
CA ARG A 329 12.64 6.13 6.96
C ARG A 329 12.23 5.65 5.58
N SER A 330 11.41 4.62 5.55
CA SER A 330 10.74 4.15 4.35
C SER A 330 9.27 3.95 4.64
N ILE A 331 8.45 4.26 3.64
CA ILE A 331 7.01 4.01 3.69
C ILE A 331 6.56 3.46 2.35
N GLY A 332 5.62 2.52 2.38
CA GLY A 332 4.93 2.08 1.18
C GLY A 332 3.50 1.68 1.48
N GLY A 333 2.65 1.75 0.47
CA GLY A 333 1.23 1.50 0.62
C GLY A 333 0.55 1.08 -0.68
N SER A 334 -0.58 0.37 -0.50
CA SER A 334 -1.49 -0.07 -1.56
C SER A 334 -2.90 0.37 -1.20
N GLY A 335 -3.60 0.96 -2.17
CA GLY A 335 -4.94 1.51 -2.06
C GLY A 335 -6.02 0.62 -2.67
N THR A 336 -7.25 0.80 -2.18
CA THR A 336 -8.45 0.20 -2.77
C THR A 336 -9.67 1.07 -2.51
N GLY A 337 -10.62 1.10 -3.46
CA GLY A 337 -11.89 1.82 -3.32
C GLY A 337 -12.26 2.54 -4.61
N ASN A 338 -12.84 3.73 -4.47
CA ASN A 338 -13.16 4.59 -5.60
C ASN A 338 -11.87 5.17 -6.23
N GLY A 339 -11.38 4.52 -7.28
CA GLY A 339 -10.11 4.89 -7.92
C GLY A 339 -10.05 6.34 -8.42
N ASP A 340 -11.18 6.95 -8.77
CA ASP A 340 -11.20 8.34 -9.26
C ASP A 340 -10.90 9.35 -8.13
N SER A 341 -11.33 9.06 -6.89
CA SER A 341 -10.92 9.83 -5.71
C SER A 341 -9.44 9.63 -5.36
N PHE A 342 -8.92 8.41 -5.48
CA PHE A 342 -7.47 8.14 -5.29
C PHE A 342 -6.62 8.92 -6.30
N LEU A 343 -7.04 8.95 -7.58
CA LEU A 343 -6.40 9.74 -8.63
C LEU A 343 -6.45 11.25 -8.33
N ARG A 344 -7.63 11.77 -7.96
CA ARG A 344 -7.84 13.21 -7.69
C ARG A 344 -6.98 13.72 -6.54
N THR A 345 -6.77 12.89 -5.52
CA THR A 345 -6.03 13.25 -4.29
C THR A 345 -4.57 12.81 -4.32
N ASN A 346 -4.17 12.04 -5.32
CA ASN A 346 -2.87 11.37 -5.38
C ASN A 346 -2.57 10.64 -4.05
N ALA A 347 -3.54 9.84 -3.59
CA ALA A 347 -3.72 9.46 -2.19
C ALA A 347 -2.46 8.86 -1.53
N LEU A 348 -1.81 7.87 -2.17
CA LEU A 348 -0.65 7.19 -1.61
C LEU A 348 0.59 8.09 -1.56
N ARG A 349 0.78 8.97 -2.56
CA ARG A 349 1.85 9.97 -2.56
C ARG A 349 1.61 11.03 -1.49
N THR A 350 0.37 11.47 -1.31
CA THR A 350 -0.04 12.43 -0.27
C THR A 350 0.22 11.87 1.12
N LEU A 351 -0.15 10.62 1.38
CA LEU A 351 0.18 9.90 2.61
C LEU A 351 1.68 9.89 2.87
N ALA A 352 2.48 9.50 1.88
CA ALA A 352 3.93 9.47 2.03
C ALA A 352 4.54 10.86 2.23
N ALA A 353 3.98 11.90 1.59
CA ALA A 353 4.41 13.28 1.78
C ALA A 353 4.10 13.77 3.20
N MET A 354 2.96 13.40 3.76
CA MET A 354 2.63 13.69 5.16
C MET A 354 3.61 12.98 6.10
N ALA A 355 3.84 11.69 5.93
CA ALA A 355 4.79 10.95 6.76
C ALA A 355 6.20 11.55 6.71
N ARG A 356 6.62 12.04 5.54
CA ARG A 356 7.95 12.61 5.33
C ARG A 356 8.10 14.06 5.81
N TRP A 357 7.13 14.91 5.52
CA TRP A 357 7.28 16.37 5.70
C TRP A 357 6.47 16.94 6.84
N LYS A 358 5.57 16.15 7.43
CA LYS A 358 4.81 16.49 8.63
C LYS A 358 5.36 15.65 9.79
N PRO A 359 5.46 16.18 11.02
CA PRO A 359 5.91 15.42 12.19
C PRO A 359 4.80 14.46 12.68
N GLU A 360 4.27 13.61 11.81
CA GLU A 360 3.23 12.63 12.08
C GLU A 360 3.70 11.22 11.71
N SER A 361 3.22 10.20 12.43
CA SER A 361 3.48 8.79 12.08
C SER A 361 2.79 8.42 10.77
N GLY A 362 3.28 7.37 10.11
CA GLY A 362 2.61 6.75 8.98
C GLY A 362 1.16 6.39 9.31
N SER A 363 0.89 5.87 10.52
CA SER A 363 -0.47 5.54 10.98
C SER A 363 -1.40 6.76 10.97
N LYS A 364 -0.97 7.90 11.52
CA LYS A 364 -1.74 9.16 11.45
C LYS A 364 -1.92 9.66 10.01
N ALA A 365 -0.90 9.52 9.17
CA ALA A 365 -0.98 9.90 7.76
C ALA A 365 -2.01 9.04 7.00
N VAL A 366 -2.06 7.73 7.27
CA VAL A 366 -3.04 6.81 6.68
C VAL A 366 -4.45 7.19 7.13
N THR A 367 -4.68 7.43 8.42
CA THR A 367 -5.97 7.91 8.92
C THR A 367 -6.37 9.25 8.31
N HIS A 368 -5.43 10.18 8.14
CA HIS A 368 -5.73 11.48 7.55
C HIS A 368 -6.17 11.39 6.08
N VAL A 369 -5.64 10.41 5.33
CA VAL A 369 -5.97 10.23 3.92
C VAL A 369 -7.19 9.35 3.73
N ALA A 370 -7.19 8.15 4.32
CA ALA A 370 -8.15 7.09 4.05
C ALA A 370 -9.11 6.78 5.20
N GLY A 371 -8.85 7.27 6.41
CA GLY A 371 -9.76 7.10 7.55
C GLY A 371 -11.02 7.97 7.46
N PRO A 372 -11.99 7.77 8.37
CA PRO A 372 -13.23 8.55 8.40
C PRO A 372 -12.97 10.06 8.48
N GLY A 373 -13.62 10.83 7.62
CA GLY A 373 -13.40 12.27 7.47
C GLY A 373 -12.09 12.64 6.77
N GLY A 374 -11.32 11.67 6.27
CA GLY A 374 -10.02 11.86 5.60
C GLY A 374 -10.09 12.49 4.20
N GLU A 375 -8.94 12.69 3.56
CA GLU A 375 -8.83 13.32 2.23
C GLU A 375 -9.70 12.65 1.16
N LEU A 376 -9.78 11.32 1.14
CA LEU A 376 -10.62 10.60 0.17
C LEU A 376 -12.09 10.99 0.33
N GLU A 377 -12.62 10.96 1.54
CA GLU A 377 -13.99 11.37 1.87
C GLU A 377 -14.22 12.86 1.53
N ARG A 378 -13.30 13.73 1.95
CA ARG A 378 -13.39 15.17 1.67
C ARG A 378 -13.40 15.47 0.16
N SER A 379 -12.70 14.67 -0.64
CA SER A 379 -12.66 14.81 -2.10
C SER A 379 -14.03 14.61 -2.77
N ALA A 380 -14.95 13.90 -2.10
CA ALA A 380 -16.31 13.66 -2.60
C ALA A 380 -17.25 14.84 -2.35
N GLY A 381 -16.98 15.65 -1.32
CA GLY A 381 -17.83 16.79 -0.96
C GLY A 381 -19.29 16.38 -0.70
N ASP A 382 -20.23 17.03 -1.36
CA ASP A 382 -21.68 16.77 -1.27
C ASP A 382 -22.13 15.43 -1.87
N ARG A 383 -21.22 14.74 -2.57
CA ARG A 383 -21.45 13.42 -3.20
C ARG A 383 -21.11 12.25 -2.27
N TRP A 384 -20.47 12.51 -1.13
CA TRP A 384 -20.15 11.49 -0.12
C TRP A 384 -21.39 10.69 0.28
N ARG A 385 -21.28 9.36 0.31
CA ARG A 385 -22.37 8.38 0.56
C ARG A 385 -23.55 8.44 -0.42
N ARG A 386 -23.42 9.13 -1.55
CA ARG A 386 -24.44 9.20 -2.60
C ARG A 386 -24.01 8.53 -3.90
N THR A 387 -22.71 8.57 -4.20
CA THR A 387 -22.16 8.06 -5.48
C THR A 387 -21.03 7.04 -5.28
N GLY A 388 -20.64 6.77 -4.03
CA GLY A 388 -19.43 6.00 -3.71
C GLY A 388 -18.12 6.74 -3.88
N GLU A 389 -18.14 7.97 -4.39
CA GLU A 389 -16.93 8.80 -4.42
C GLU A 389 -16.37 8.98 -3.02
N GLY A 390 -15.04 8.92 -2.93
CA GLY A 390 -14.30 9.04 -1.68
C GLY A 390 -14.24 7.78 -0.83
N GLU A 391 -14.98 6.72 -1.17
CA GLU A 391 -14.95 5.48 -0.39
C GLU A 391 -13.67 4.69 -0.68
N GLY A 392 -12.98 4.24 0.35
CA GLY A 392 -11.79 3.40 0.17
C GLY A 392 -11.02 3.12 1.44
N GLY A 393 -9.84 2.55 1.25
CA GLY A 393 -8.91 2.17 2.30
C GLY A 393 -7.49 2.01 1.78
N ILE A 394 -6.54 2.11 2.69
CA ILE A 394 -5.11 1.96 2.41
C ILE A 394 -4.52 0.98 3.41
N ILE A 395 -3.70 0.05 2.92
CA ILE A 395 -2.73 -0.69 3.74
C ILE A 395 -1.33 -0.16 3.46
N GLY A 396 -0.42 -0.32 4.42
CA GLY A 396 0.96 0.13 4.27
C GLY A 396 1.90 -0.46 5.29
N ILE A 397 3.19 -0.15 5.13
CA ILE A 397 4.22 -0.41 6.12
C ILE A 397 5.07 0.86 6.22
N GLU A 398 5.39 1.25 7.45
CA GLU A 398 6.47 2.20 7.73
C GLU A 398 7.65 1.44 8.36
N SER A 399 8.86 1.80 7.98
CA SER A 399 10.10 1.29 8.56
C SER A 399 11.04 2.44 8.91
N VAL A 400 11.68 2.33 10.07
CA VAL A 400 12.61 3.33 10.59
C VAL A 400 13.88 2.63 11.05
N VAL A 401 15.03 3.09 10.54
CA VAL A 401 16.36 2.57 10.89
C VAL A 401 17.23 3.72 11.38
N VAL A 402 17.55 3.73 12.67
CA VAL A 402 18.35 4.77 13.32
C VAL A 402 19.80 4.32 13.38
N ARG A 403 20.71 5.19 12.94
CA ARG A 403 22.16 4.96 12.94
C ARG A 403 22.88 6.02 13.76
N ASP A 404 23.95 5.60 14.42
CA ASP A 404 24.86 6.52 15.10
C ASP A 404 25.79 7.26 14.11
N SER A 405 26.67 8.11 14.64
CA SER A 405 27.64 8.87 13.85
C SER A 405 28.66 8.01 13.09
N HIS A 406 28.79 6.73 13.44
CA HIS A 406 29.67 5.77 12.76
C HIS A 406 28.90 4.89 11.76
N GLY A 407 27.59 5.16 11.56
CA GLY A 407 26.74 4.39 10.67
C GLY A 407 26.26 3.05 11.25
N GLN A 408 26.52 2.78 12.54
CA GLN A 408 26.03 1.57 13.19
C GLN A 408 24.55 1.69 13.49
N ILE A 409 23.77 0.65 13.13
CA ILE A 409 22.34 0.58 13.47
C ILE A 409 22.24 0.43 15.00
N ILE A 410 21.56 1.39 15.63
CA ILE A 410 21.32 1.40 17.07
C ILE A 410 19.84 1.12 17.41
N GLU A 411 18.94 1.32 16.44
CA GLU A 411 17.51 1.05 16.61
C GLU A 411 16.85 0.77 15.26
N THR A 412 15.86 -0.13 15.27
CA THR A 412 15.01 -0.43 14.12
C THR A 412 13.56 -0.50 14.59
N ARG A 413 12.64 0.13 13.86
CA ARG A 413 11.20 0.08 14.11
C ARG A 413 10.48 -0.19 12.80
N SER A 414 9.37 -0.92 12.87
CA SER A 414 8.48 -1.11 11.73
C SER A 414 7.03 -1.19 12.23
N GLU A 415 6.11 -0.63 11.46
CA GLU A 415 4.69 -0.60 11.79
C GLU A 415 3.88 -1.00 10.55
N VAL A 416 2.91 -1.90 10.75
CA VAL A 416 1.90 -2.19 9.73
C VAL A 416 0.82 -1.12 9.83
N LEU A 417 0.51 -0.49 8.71
CA LEU A 417 -0.43 0.61 8.61
C LEU A 417 -1.71 0.14 7.92
N MET A 418 -2.87 0.55 8.42
CA MET A 418 -4.14 0.32 7.75
C MET A 418 -5.21 1.28 8.26
N ASP A 419 -5.99 1.87 7.35
CA ASP A 419 -7.23 2.59 7.70
C ASP A 419 -8.15 2.69 6.48
N PHE A 420 -9.44 2.94 6.72
CA PHE A 420 -10.47 3.02 5.69
C PHE A 420 -11.69 3.80 6.19
N ASN A 421 -12.46 4.39 5.26
CA ASN A 421 -13.62 5.24 5.56
C ASN A 421 -14.95 4.64 5.12
N CYS A 422 -14.92 3.43 4.57
CA CYS A 422 -16.07 2.70 4.05
C CYS A 422 -16.55 1.60 5.02
N GLY A 423 -17.56 0.83 4.62
CA GLY A 423 -18.19 -0.18 5.48
C GLY A 423 -17.23 -1.29 5.92
N GLY A 424 -16.25 -1.66 5.09
CA GLY A 424 -15.20 -2.60 5.46
C GLY A 424 -14.07 -2.69 4.43
N MET A 425 -12.97 -3.30 4.86
CA MET A 425 -11.81 -3.59 4.02
C MET A 425 -11.25 -4.96 4.36
N PHE A 426 -11.31 -5.90 3.39
CA PHE A 426 -10.70 -7.21 3.48
C PHE A 426 -9.18 -7.05 3.61
N ARG A 427 -8.61 -7.37 4.78
CA ARG A 427 -7.16 -7.29 5.01
C ARG A 427 -6.66 -8.41 5.90
N ALA A 428 -5.40 -8.79 5.70
CA ALA A 428 -4.69 -9.74 6.55
C ALA A 428 -3.21 -9.39 6.64
N TRP A 429 -2.60 -9.68 7.77
CA TRP A 429 -1.19 -9.34 8.03
C TRP A 429 -0.57 -10.35 8.99
N ILE A 430 0.76 -10.26 9.13
CA ILE A 430 1.49 -10.98 10.18
C ILE A 430 1.78 -10.03 11.32
N ASP A 431 1.34 -10.37 12.53
CA ASP A 431 1.49 -9.53 13.71
C ASP A 431 2.91 -9.54 14.32
N ASP A 432 3.06 -8.96 15.51
CA ASP A 432 4.32 -8.84 16.23
C ASP A 432 4.79 -10.19 16.81
N GLU A 433 3.87 -11.11 17.03
CA GLU A 433 4.10 -12.48 17.49
C GLU A 433 4.43 -13.42 16.33
N GLY A 434 4.14 -13.01 15.08
CA GLY A 434 4.40 -13.80 13.88
C GLY A 434 3.19 -14.63 13.43
N GLU A 435 2.02 -14.37 13.99
CA GLU A 435 0.76 -15.06 13.70
C GLU A 435 -0.04 -14.32 12.61
N PRO A 436 -0.76 -15.05 11.75
CA PRO A 436 -1.61 -14.46 10.73
C PRO A 436 -2.90 -13.91 11.34
N GLN A 437 -3.13 -12.62 11.13
CA GLN A 437 -4.35 -11.92 11.52
C GLN A 437 -5.16 -11.55 10.28
N MET A 438 -6.48 -11.46 10.43
CA MET A 438 -7.36 -10.88 9.42
C MET A 438 -8.40 -9.99 10.08
N SER A 439 -8.85 -8.98 9.34
CA SER A 439 -10.02 -8.20 9.74
C SER A 439 -10.75 -7.66 8.51
N ILE A 440 -12.06 -7.47 8.61
CA ILE A 440 -12.86 -6.81 7.57
C ILE A 440 -13.41 -5.49 8.12
N PHE A 441 -13.96 -5.50 9.32
CA PHE A 441 -14.57 -4.33 9.94
C PHE A 441 -13.59 -3.60 10.89
N SER A 442 -13.95 -2.41 11.35
CA SER A 442 -13.11 -1.60 12.26
C SER A 442 -13.18 -2.06 13.72
N ASN A 443 -14.24 -2.78 14.10
CA ASN A 443 -14.56 -3.17 15.48
C ASN A 443 -14.85 -4.68 15.63
N GLU A 444 -14.02 -5.56 15.06
CA GLU A 444 -14.15 -7.00 15.31
C GLU A 444 -13.58 -7.34 16.71
N PRO A 445 -14.37 -7.90 17.64
CA PRO A 445 -13.85 -8.35 18.91
C PRO A 445 -12.89 -9.53 18.70
N SER A 446 -11.78 -9.53 19.42
CA SER A 446 -10.73 -10.56 19.36
C SER A 446 -11.20 -11.97 19.75
N SER A 447 -12.44 -12.13 20.20
CA SER A 447 -12.99 -13.41 20.67
C SER A 447 -13.63 -14.26 19.58
N ASP A 448 -13.81 -13.73 18.36
CA ASP A 448 -14.25 -14.49 17.17
C ASP A 448 -13.07 -14.80 16.22
N LEU A 449 -11.83 -14.55 16.67
CA LEU A 449 -10.57 -14.87 15.99
C LEU A 449 -10.25 -16.35 16.02
#